data_AF-A0A2J7PIP5-F1
#
_entry.id   AF-A0A2J7PIP5-F1
#
_cell.length_a   1.000
_cell.length_b   1.000
_cell.length_c   1.000
_cell.angle_alpha   90.00
_cell.angle_beta   90.00
_cell.angle_gamma   90.00
#
_symmetry.space_group_name_H-M   'P 1'
#
loop_
_entity.id
_entity.type
_entity.pdbx_description
1 polymer ?
#
loop_
_entity_poly.entity_id
_entity_poly.type
_entity_poly.pdbx_seq_one_letter_code
_entity_poly.pdbx_strand_id
1 'polypeptide(L)'
;MLTRISKLSMTNKIFLYKAILKPIWSYGLQLWECAKLSTVNLIQRFQSKTLRAIADAPWYVSNLTLHNDLKIPFVKNKILRMAERYKNRTVNHDNELIEELYTNGPVTRRLNRTWPQDIIKQ
;
A
#
# COMPACT_ATOMS: atom_id res chain seq x y z
N MET A 1 18.06 7.01 11.42
CA MET A 1 17.62 8.17 10.60
C MET A 1 16.22 8.66 11.00
N LEU A 2 15.20 7.80 11.01
CA LEU A 2 13.80 8.13 11.40
C LEU A 2 13.44 7.69 12.83
N THR A 3 14.44 7.53 13.68
CA THR A 3 14.25 7.13 15.08
C THR A 3 13.85 8.33 15.94
N ARG A 4 13.21 8.06 17.09
CA ARG A 4 12.86 9.07 18.11
C ARG A 4 14.04 9.98 18.48
N ILE A 5 15.23 9.39 18.56
CA ILE A 5 16.49 10.04 18.97
C ILE A 5 17.02 11.02 17.91
N SER A 6 16.50 10.96 16.68
CA SER A 6 16.94 11.84 15.59
C SER A 6 16.49 13.29 15.81
N LYS A 7 17.45 14.23 15.79
CA LYS A 7 17.25 15.69 15.93
C LYS A 7 16.56 16.35 14.71
N LEU A 8 16.22 15.58 13.67
CA LEU A 8 15.51 16.08 12.49
C LEU A 8 14.11 16.59 12.85
N SER A 9 13.68 17.67 12.20
CA SER A 9 12.31 18.15 12.31
C SER A 9 11.31 17.08 11.84
N MET A 10 10.11 17.12 12.41
CA MET A 10 9.02 16.20 12.07
C MET A 10 8.74 16.16 10.57
N THR A 11 8.68 17.33 9.93
CA THR A 11 8.45 17.49 8.50
C THR A 11 9.53 16.81 7.66
N ASN A 12 10.81 16.95 8.04
CA ASN A 12 11.92 16.32 7.31
C ASN A 12 11.88 14.79 7.45
N LYS A 13 11.48 14.28 8.62
CA LYS A 13 11.27 12.84 8.83
C LYS A 13 10.15 12.30 7.93
N ILE A 14 9.03 13.02 7.83
CA ILE A 14 7.93 12.65 6.92
C ILE A 14 8.38 12.68 5.46
N PHE A 15 9.13 13.71 5.07
CA PHE A 15 9.67 13.84 3.72
C PHE A 15 10.56 12.63 3.37
N LEU A 16 11.48 12.27 4.27
CA LEU A 16 12.37 11.12 4.10
C LEU A 16 11.60 9.79 4.03
N TYR A 17 10.54 9.62 4.84
CA TYR A 17 9.64 8.47 4.72
C TYR A 17 9.00 8.39 3.33
N LYS A 18 8.49 9.51 2.80
CA LYS A 18 7.85 9.56 1.48
C LYS A 18 8.84 9.33 0.35
N ALA A 19 10.09 9.79 0.49
CA ALA A 19 11.11 9.70 -0.55
C ALA A 19 11.80 8.33 -0.61
N ILE A 20 12.06 7.68 0.53
CA ILE A 20 12.87 6.45 0.59
C ILE A 20 12.02 5.24 0.96
N LEU A 21 11.39 5.28 2.14
CA LEU A 21 10.70 4.10 2.66
C LEU A 21 9.47 3.74 1.83
N LYS A 22 8.71 4.75 1.39
CA LYS A 22 7.50 4.55 0.61
C LYS A 22 7.77 3.85 -0.73
N PRO A 23 8.75 4.28 -1.56
CA PRO A 23 9.12 3.56 -2.76
C PRO A 23 9.59 2.13 -2.52
N ILE A 24 10.39 1.87 -1.47
CA ILE A 24 10.91 0.52 -1.17
C ILE A 24 9.77 -0.49 -0.99
N TRP A 25 8.82 -0.19 -0.09
CA TRP A 25 7.71 -1.11 0.12
C TRP A 25 6.68 -1.07 -1.01
N SER A 26 6.53 0.05 -1.73
CA SER A 26 5.60 0.12 -2.88
C SER A 26 6.11 -0.75 -4.04
N TYR A 27 7.42 -0.77 -4.28
CA TYR A 27 8.05 -1.61 -5.29
C TYR A 27 7.99 -3.09 -4.89
N GLY A 28 8.38 -3.40 -3.65
CA GLY A 28 8.26 -4.76 -3.11
C GLY A 28 6.82 -5.27 -3.16
N LEU A 29 5.84 -4.39 -2.91
CA LEU A 29 4.44 -4.74 -3.03
C LEU A 29 4.06 -5.15 -4.46
N GLN A 30 4.44 -4.41 -5.50
CA GLN A 30 4.09 -4.76 -6.88
C GLN A 30 4.70 -6.11 -7.30
N LEU A 31 5.88 -6.43 -6.80
CA LEU A 31 6.53 -7.73 -7.02
C LEU A 31 5.86 -8.86 -6.22
N TRP A 32 5.44 -8.55 -4.99
CA TRP A 32 4.84 -9.50 -4.05
C TRP A 32 3.31 -9.39 -4.02
N GLU A 33 2.66 -8.75 -5.00
CA GLU A 33 1.24 -8.34 -4.90
C GLU A 33 0.28 -9.54 -4.87
N CYS A 34 0.75 -10.68 -5.37
CA CYS A 34 0.06 -11.97 -5.27
C CYS A 34 0.22 -12.66 -3.90
N ALA A 35 1.01 -12.10 -2.97
CA ALA A 35 1.50 -12.80 -1.80
C ALA A 35 0.70 -12.46 -0.54
N LYS A 36 -0.57 -12.89 -0.47
CA LYS A 36 -1.32 -13.18 0.78
C LYS A 36 -1.55 -11.97 1.71
N LEU A 37 -2.71 -11.95 2.39
CA LEU A 37 -3.08 -10.92 3.38
C LEU A 37 -2.00 -10.69 4.46
N SER A 38 -1.22 -11.72 4.79
CA SER A 38 -0.13 -11.65 5.77
C SER A 38 0.98 -10.65 5.41
N THR A 39 1.31 -10.51 4.12
CA THR A 39 2.39 -9.62 3.66
C THR A 39 1.94 -8.17 3.71
N VAL A 40 0.71 -7.89 3.28
CA VAL A 40 0.10 -6.56 3.41
C VAL A 40 0.06 -6.13 4.88
N ASN A 41 -0.34 -7.03 5.78
CA ASN A 41 -0.34 -6.77 7.22
C ASN A 41 1.06 -6.56 7.79
N LEU A 42 2.09 -7.23 7.26
CA LEU A 42 3.48 -6.98 7.65
C LEU A 42 3.93 -5.58 7.27
N ILE A 43 3.68 -5.16 6.02
CA ILE A 43 4.02 -3.81 5.54
C ILE A 43 3.24 -2.74 6.32
N GLN A 44 1.95 -2.99 6.60
CA GLN A 44 1.14 -2.08 7.42
C GLN A 44 1.70 -1.94 8.84
N ARG A 45 2.13 -3.02 9.49
CA ARG A 45 2.79 -2.96 10.80
C ARG A 45 4.10 -2.17 10.74
N PHE A 46 4.91 -2.35 9.69
CA PHE A 46 6.10 -1.56 9.46
C PHE A 46 5.78 -0.06 9.29
N GLN A 47 4.77 0.26 8.50
CA GLN A 47 4.29 1.64 8.32
C GLN A 47 3.84 2.23 9.66
N SER A 48 2.98 1.56 10.43
CA SER A 48 2.49 2.08 11.71
C SER A 48 3.62 2.31 12.71
N LYS A 49 4.60 1.40 12.78
CA LYS A 49 5.78 1.55 13.67
C LYS A 49 6.65 2.74 13.27
N THR A 50 6.87 2.94 11.96
CA THR A 50 7.66 4.07 11.46
C THR A 50 6.95 5.41 11.67
N LEU A 51 5.65 5.51 11.37
CA LEU A 51 4.87 6.73 11.60
C LEU A 51 4.85 7.12 13.08
N ARG A 52 4.68 6.14 13.97
CA ARG A 52 4.74 6.37 15.42
C ARG A 52 6.12 6.87 15.88
N ALA A 53 7.20 6.30 15.34
CA ALA A 53 8.56 6.75 15.64
C ALA A 53 8.84 8.17 15.11
N ILE A 54 8.23 8.54 13.98
CA ILE A 54 8.35 9.88 13.41
C ILE A 54 7.61 10.89 14.30
N ALA A 55 6.35 10.62 14.65
CA ALA A 55 5.50 11.48 15.48
C ALA A 55 5.83 11.47 16.98
N ASP A 56 6.76 10.62 17.40
CA ASP A 56 7.04 10.34 18.80
C ASP A 56 5.78 10.03 19.64
N ALA A 57 4.82 9.32 19.03
CA ALA A 57 3.51 9.16 19.64
C ALA A 57 3.48 8.03 20.69
N PRO A 58 2.85 8.24 21.86
CA PRO A 58 2.72 7.21 22.89
C PRO A 58 1.78 6.10 22.46
N TRP A 59 1.88 4.93 23.10
CA TRP A 59 1.23 3.68 22.67
C TRP A 59 -0.30 3.76 22.56
N TYR A 60 -0.94 4.59 23.38
CA TYR A 60 -2.40 4.77 23.41
C TYR A 60 -2.94 5.60 22.23
N VAL A 61 -2.08 6.32 21.50
CA VAL A 61 -2.52 7.05 20.30
C VAL A 61 -2.85 6.04 19.20
N SER A 62 -4.07 6.13 18.68
CA SER A 62 -4.55 5.23 17.64
C SER A 62 -3.75 5.40 16.34
N ASN A 63 -3.57 4.31 15.59
CA ASN A 63 -2.92 4.40 14.28
C ASN A 63 -3.75 5.28 13.32
N LEU A 64 -5.09 5.25 13.42
CA LEU A 64 -5.97 6.08 12.61
C LEU A 64 -5.69 7.57 12.80
N THR A 65 -5.55 8.01 14.06
CA THR A 65 -5.17 9.39 14.39
C THR A 65 -3.86 9.78 13.73
N LEU A 66 -2.82 8.93 13.84
CA LEU A 66 -1.52 9.18 13.20
C LEU A 66 -1.63 9.28 11.67
N HIS A 67 -2.43 8.43 11.04
CA HIS A 67 -2.63 8.47 9.59
C HIS A 67 -3.32 9.76 9.13
N ASN A 68 -4.31 10.23 9.91
CA ASN A 68 -5.03 11.47 9.64
C ASN A 68 -4.14 12.70 9.84
N ASP A 69 -3.44 12.79 10.97
CA ASP A 69 -2.58 13.93 11.31
C ASP A 69 -1.41 14.08 10.33
N LEU A 70 -0.78 12.95 9.95
CA LEU A 70 0.35 12.94 9.03
C LEU A 70 -0.08 12.99 7.56
N LYS A 71 -1.37 12.89 7.27
CA LYS A 71 -1.97 12.81 5.93
C LYS A 71 -1.32 11.71 5.08
N ILE A 72 -1.08 10.54 5.69
CA ILE A 72 -0.49 9.38 5.03
C ILE A 72 -1.55 8.28 4.98
N PRO A 73 -1.94 7.78 3.79
CA PRO A 73 -2.92 6.71 3.69
C PRO A 73 -2.33 5.37 4.18
N PHE A 74 -3.23 4.48 4.61
CA PHE A 74 -2.90 3.08 4.88
C PHE A 74 -2.36 2.39 3.63
N VAL A 75 -1.56 1.34 3.83
CA VAL A 75 -1.02 0.51 2.75
C VAL A 75 -2.17 -0.01 1.88
N LYS A 76 -3.23 -0.57 2.48
CA LYS A 76 -4.40 -1.11 1.77
C LYS A 76 -5.00 -0.09 0.78
N ASN A 77 -5.21 1.15 1.21
CA ASN A 77 -5.75 2.21 0.36
C ASN A 77 -4.80 2.55 -0.80
N LYS A 78 -3.48 2.46 -0.57
CA LYS A 78 -2.49 2.65 -1.63
C LYS A 78 -2.53 1.51 -2.66
N ILE A 79 -2.73 0.26 -2.22
CA ILE A 79 -2.89 -0.91 -3.10
C ILE A 79 -4.14 -0.72 -3.97
N LEU A 80 -5.29 -0.43 -3.36
CA LEU A 80 -6.55 -0.21 -4.06
C LEU A 80 -6.40 0.84 -5.16
N ARG A 81 -5.84 2.01 -4.82
CA ARG A 81 -5.58 3.07 -5.79
C ARG A 81 -4.61 2.67 -6.90
N MET A 82 -3.64 1.80 -6.62
CA MET A 82 -2.73 1.26 -7.64
C MET A 82 -3.44 0.30 -8.59
N ALA A 83 -4.25 -0.60 -8.04
CA ALA A 83 -5.07 -1.54 -8.81
C ALA A 83 -6.08 -0.81 -9.71
N GLU A 84 -6.80 0.18 -9.18
CA GLU A 84 -7.71 1.04 -9.95
C GLU A 84 -6.99 1.77 -11.09
N ARG A 85 -5.83 2.37 -10.79
CA ARG A 85 -5.03 3.06 -11.80
C ARG A 85 -4.55 2.11 -12.88
N TYR A 86 -4.18 0.88 -12.53
CA TYR A 86 -3.77 -0.13 -13.49
C TYR A 86 -4.96 -0.55 -14.36
N LYS A 87 -6.14 -0.81 -13.77
CA LYS A 87 -7.37 -1.10 -14.52
C LYS A 87 -7.74 0.03 -15.49
N ASN A 88 -7.66 1.29 -15.06
CA ASN A 88 -8.00 2.41 -15.94
C ASN A 88 -7.01 2.56 -17.11
N ARG A 89 -5.77 2.09 -16.96
CA ARG A 89 -4.80 2.04 -18.07
C ARG A 89 -5.10 0.91 -19.04
N THR A 90 -5.66 -0.19 -18.57
CA THR A 90 -5.98 -1.34 -19.42
C THR A 90 -7.22 -1.13 -20.28
N VAL A 91 -8.16 -0.27 -19.85
CA VAL A 91 -9.40 0.04 -20.60
C VAL A 91 -9.13 0.79 -21.91
N ASN A 92 -8.08 1.61 -22.01
CA ASN A 92 -7.77 2.38 -23.21
C ASN A 92 -6.63 1.75 -24.04
N HIS A 93 -6.42 0.43 -23.93
CA HIS A 93 -5.31 -0.24 -24.63
C HIS A 93 -5.79 -0.76 -25.99
N ASP A 94 -4.96 -0.63 -27.03
CA ASP A 94 -5.26 -1.12 -28.39
C ASP A 94 -5.45 -2.65 -28.50
N ASN A 95 -5.21 -3.39 -27.41
CA ASN A 95 -5.27 -4.85 -27.40
C ASN A 95 -6.52 -5.29 -26.62
N GLU A 96 -7.51 -5.78 -27.34
CA GLU A 96 -8.80 -6.23 -26.81
C GLU A 96 -8.63 -7.33 -25.73
N LEU A 97 -7.62 -8.21 -25.87
CA LEU A 97 -7.34 -9.27 -24.89
C LEU A 97 -6.98 -8.74 -23.50
N ILE A 98 -6.48 -7.50 -23.40
CA ILE A 98 -6.15 -6.86 -22.13
C ILE A 98 -7.41 -6.39 -21.41
N GLU A 99 -8.41 -5.94 -22.15
CA GLU A 99 -9.73 -5.59 -21.59
C GLU A 99 -10.47 -6.86 -21.12
N GLU A 100 -10.34 -7.96 -21.88
CA GLU A 100 -10.89 -9.26 -21.54
C GLU A 100 -10.42 -9.82 -20.19
N LEU A 101 -9.25 -9.38 -19.70
CA LEU A 101 -8.76 -9.75 -18.37
C LEU A 101 -9.72 -9.33 -17.26
N TYR A 102 -10.53 -8.28 -17.43
CA TYR A 102 -11.42 -7.79 -16.37
C TYR A 102 -12.89 -8.15 -16.58
N THR A 103 -13.29 -8.50 -17.80
CA THR A 103 -14.68 -8.83 -18.16
C THR A 103 -15.00 -10.30 -17.95
N ASN A 104 -14.04 -11.20 -18.15
CA ASN A 104 -14.25 -12.63 -17.94
C ASN A 104 -14.51 -12.91 -16.45
N GLY A 105 -15.66 -13.53 -16.16
CA GLY A 105 -16.11 -13.88 -14.80
C GLY A 105 -15.10 -14.75 -14.05
N PRO A 106 -15.27 -14.96 -12.74
CA PRO A 106 -14.31 -15.73 -11.95
C PRO A 106 -14.20 -17.16 -12.48
N VAL A 107 -13.11 -17.42 -13.21
CA VAL A 107 -12.74 -18.76 -13.66
C VAL A 107 -12.63 -19.66 -12.43
N THR A 108 -13.05 -20.92 -12.52
CA THR A 108 -12.85 -21.88 -11.42
C THR A 108 -11.36 -22.03 -11.14
N ARG A 109 -10.91 -21.53 -9.98
CA ARG A 109 -9.48 -21.48 -9.64
C ARG A 109 -9.11 -22.64 -8.72
N ARG A 110 -8.07 -23.39 -9.07
CA ARG A 110 -7.50 -24.43 -8.18
C ARG A 110 -6.82 -23.84 -6.94
N LEU A 111 -6.19 -22.67 -7.06
CA LEU A 111 -5.43 -22.02 -5.98
C LEU A 111 -6.12 -20.73 -5.53
N ASN A 112 -6.24 -20.56 -4.22
CA ASN A 112 -6.76 -19.35 -3.57
C ASN A 112 -5.72 -18.23 -3.56
N ARG A 113 -5.30 -17.78 -4.75
CA ARG A 113 -4.47 -16.59 -4.92
C ARG A 113 -5.38 -15.38 -5.12
N THR A 114 -4.99 -14.24 -4.53
CA THR A 114 -5.66 -12.96 -4.76
C THR A 114 -5.20 -12.40 -6.11
N TRP A 115 -6.14 -12.24 -7.04
CA TRP A 115 -5.87 -11.63 -8.34
C TRP A 115 -6.11 -10.12 -8.28
N PRO A 116 -5.51 -9.33 -9.19
CA PRO A 116 -5.73 -7.88 -9.25
C PRO A 116 -7.22 -7.49 -9.34
N GLN A 117 -8.06 -8.33 -9.97
CA GLN A 117 -9.52 -8.13 -10.05
C GLN A 117 -10.21 -8.25 -8.68
N ASP A 118 -9.73 -9.16 -7.82
CA ASP A 118 -10.34 -9.44 -6.51
C ASP A 118 -10.08 -8.28 -5.54
N ILE A 119 -8.99 -7.54 -5.75
CA ILE A 119 -8.63 -6.36 -4.96
C ILE A 119 -9.62 -5.22 -5.20
N ILE A 120 -10.13 -5.07 -6.44
CA ILE A 120 -11.02 -3.98 -6.84
C ILE A 120 -12.49 -4.26 -6.43
N LYS A 121 -12.85 -5.53 -6.23
CA LYS A 121 -14.21 -5.95 -5.84
C LYS A 121 -14.45 -5.99 -4.33
N GLN A 122 -13.43 -5.72 -3.50
CA GLN A 122 -13.51 -5.67 -2.03
C GLN A 122 -13.80 -4.26 -1.51
#